data_AF-A0A6S7AHV9-F1
#
_entry.id   AF-A0A6S7AHV9-F1
#
_cell.length_a   1.000
_cell.length_b   1.000
_cell.length_c   1.000
_cell.angle_alpha   90.00
_cell.angle_beta   90.00
_cell.angle_gamma   90.00
#
_symmetry.space_group_name_H-M   'P 1'
#
loop_
_entity.id
_entity.type
_entity.pdbx_description
1 polymer ?
#
loop_
_entity_poly.entity_id
_entity_poly.type
_entity_poly.pdbx_seq_one_letter_code
_entity_poly.pdbx_strand_id
1 'polypeptide(L)'
;MWSRIKRFLIGPPPPEDPFRKTVRFDDTGFTRQCELARAMGLQEFWPWSDVEEFGFAFSKAMFPDPWYGDYMESLWFLRLRCEDGDLMRVDLEEDQLAISQLPPALLRHLPGLDVDVLREGLAVAGRGPRHFDGEGIWVAWRRTSAQPPQSPQPPQPPQPPQPPHSPQSPDSPQPPDSVDSPNPPTRGYGTAPQPDPTRDPDPA
;
A
#
# COMPACT_ATOMS: atom_id res chain seq x y z
N MET A 1 23.47 -48.36 -13.52
CA MET A 1 23.59 -48.56 -12.06
C MET A 1 24.06 -47.33 -11.26
N TRP A 2 24.68 -46.31 -11.88
CA TRP A 2 25.33 -45.18 -11.16
C TRP A 2 24.45 -44.36 -10.19
N SER A 3 23.13 -44.32 -10.39
CA SER A 3 22.21 -43.46 -9.64
C SER A 3 22.00 -43.87 -8.17
N ARG A 4 22.18 -45.15 -7.81
CA ARG A 4 21.97 -45.61 -6.42
C ARG A 4 23.13 -45.24 -5.48
N ILE A 5 24.36 -45.21 -5.98
CA ILE A 5 25.56 -44.91 -5.17
C ILE A 5 25.56 -43.45 -4.70
N LYS A 6 25.12 -42.50 -5.54
CA LYS A 6 25.01 -41.08 -5.16
C LYS A 6 24.14 -40.86 -3.91
N ARG A 7 23.12 -41.69 -3.69
CA ARG A 7 22.17 -41.60 -2.57
C ARG A 7 22.73 -42.11 -1.23
N PHE A 8 23.95 -42.65 -1.21
CA PHE A 8 24.69 -43.00 0.02
C PHE A 8 25.82 -42.01 0.34
N LEU A 9 26.18 -41.13 -0.60
CA LEU A 9 27.19 -40.07 -0.41
C LEU A 9 26.55 -38.71 -0.10
N ILE A 10 25.29 -38.51 -0.50
CA ILE A 10 24.43 -37.47 0.05
C ILE A 10 23.94 -38.00 1.39
N GLY A 11 24.37 -37.39 2.50
CA GLY A 11 23.87 -37.70 3.84
C GLY A 11 22.38 -37.36 4.00
N PRO A 12 21.79 -37.56 5.19
CA PRO A 12 20.51 -36.93 5.49
C PRO A 12 20.61 -35.42 5.22
N PRO A 13 19.53 -34.76 4.75
CA PRO A 13 19.53 -33.30 4.70
C PRO A 13 19.88 -32.75 6.09
N PRO A 14 20.64 -31.65 6.19
CA PRO A 14 20.91 -31.04 7.49
C PRO A 14 19.58 -30.78 8.21
N PRO A 15 19.50 -30.99 9.54
CA PRO A 15 18.28 -30.71 10.28
C PRO A 15 17.89 -29.25 10.05
N GLU A 16 16.59 -28.99 9.92
CA GLU A 16 16.11 -27.62 9.74
C GLU A 16 16.50 -26.78 10.96
N ASP A 17 17.07 -25.62 10.71
CA ASP A 17 17.52 -24.70 11.75
C ASP A 17 16.31 -24.25 12.59
N PRO A 18 16.25 -24.54 13.90
CA PRO A 18 15.10 -24.20 14.74
C PRO A 18 14.91 -22.69 14.93
N PHE A 19 15.94 -21.88 14.62
CA PHE A 19 15.87 -20.42 14.63
C PHE A 19 15.41 -19.84 13.28
N ARG A 20 15.35 -20.66 12.22
CA ARG A 20 14.89 -20.22 10.90
C ARG A 20 13.42 -19.80 10.99
N LYS A 21 13.20 -18.50 10.84
CA LYS A 21 11.87 -17.92 10.66
C LYS A 21 11.50 -18.06 9.20
N THR A 22 10.25 -18.44 8.91
CA THR A 22 9.67 -18.27 7.58
C THR A 22 8.37 -17.50 7.70
N VAL A 23 8.09 -16.64 6.73
CA VAL A 23 6.89 -15.79 6.74
C VAL A 23 6.02 -16.14 5.54
N ARG A 24 4.73 -16.29 5.80
CA ARG A 24 3.70 -16.49 4.79
C ARG A 24 2.62 -15.43 4.93
N PHE A 25 2.13 -14.96 3.80
CA PHE A 25 1.02 -14.02 3.69
C PHE A 25 -0.10 -14.66 2.86
N ASP A 26 -1.34 -14.60 3.34
CA ASP A 26 -2.53 -15.07 2.64
C ASP A 26 -3.74 -14.16 2.95
N ASP A 27 -4.93 -14.47 2.45
CA ASP A 27 -6.11 -13.61 2.55
C ASP A 27 -6.69 -13.48 3.98
N THR A 28 -6.17 -14.22 4.97
CA THR A 28 -6.59 -14.10 6.38
C THR A 28 -5.67 -13.21 7.21
N GLY A 29 -4.37 -13.25 6.92
CA GLY A 29 -3.35 -12.56 7.69
C GLY A 29 -1.94 -12.89 7.24
N PHE A 30 -1.02 -12.87 8.19
CA PHE A 30 0.33 -13.39 8.01
C PHE A 30 0.73 -14.34 9.14
N THR A 31 1.54 -15.32 8.79
CA THR A 31 2.07 -16.34 9.70
C THR A 31 3.59 -16.28 9.68
N ARG A 32 4.22 -16.10 10.84
CA ARG A 32 5.67 -16.26 11.04
C ARG A 32 5.91 -17.61 11.72
N GLN A 33 6.29 -18.61 10.95
CA GLN A 33 6.61 -19.94 11.45
C GLN A 33 8.02 -19.98 12.03
N CYS A 34 8.19 -20.57 13.21
CA CYS A 34 9.49 -20.84 13.82
C CYS A 34 9.34 -21.97 14.85
N GLU A 35 10.11 -23.05 14.73
CA GLU A 35 9.98 -24.23 15.61
C GLU A 35 10.19 -23.88 17.09
N LEU A 36 11.15 -23.00 17.40
CA LEU A 36 11.37 -22.52 18.77
C LEU A 36 10.18 -21.68 19.27
N ALA A 37 9.61 -20.81 18.45
CA ALA A 37 8.44 -20.01 18.83
C ALA A 37 7.21 -20.89 19.13
N ARG A 38 6.97 -21.90 18.28
CA ARG A 38 5.90 -22.89 18.48
C ARG A 38 6.13 -23.75 19.72
N ALA A 39 7.36 -24.20 19.96
CA ALA A 39 7.72 -24.96 21.16
C ALA A 39 7.53 -24.16 22.47
N MET A 40 7.64 -22.83 22.42
CA MET A 40 7.35 -21.93 23.53
C MET A 40 5.88 -21.46 23.59
N GLY A 41 5.01 -21.93 22.68
CA GLY A 41 3.59 -21.54 22.64
C GLY A 41 3.34 -20.08 22.25
N LEU A 42 4.29 -19.42 21.58
CA LEU A 42 4.14 -18.04 21.13
C LEU A 42 3.17 -17.94 19.93
N GLN A 43 2.54 -16.78 19.78
CA GLN A 43 1.71 -16.47 18.63
C GLN A 43 2.54 -16.51 17.33
N GLU A 44 2.13 -17.38 16.39
CA GLU A 44 2.71 -17.48 15.05
C GLU A 44 1.88 -16.76 13.97
N PHE A 45 0.62 -16.37 14.25
CA PHE A 45 -0.32 -15.79 13.26
C PHE A 45 -0.97 -14.48 13.74
N TRP A 46 -1.12 -13.52 12.82
CA TRP A 46 -1.87 -12.27 13.04
C TRP A 46 -2.75 -11.93 11.84
N PRO A 47 -4.04 -11.57 12.05
CA PRO A 47 -4.97 -11.25 10.97
C PRO A 47 -4.78 -9.82 10.42
N TRP A 48 -5.23 -9.60 9.18
CA TRP A 48 -5.16 -8.28 8.53
C TRP A 48 -6.04 -7.19 9.17
N SER A 49 -6.90 -7.53 10.13
CA SER A 49 -7.67 -6.56 10.93
C SER A 49 -6.79 -5.72 11.85
N ASP A 50 -5.66 -6.28 12.28
CA ASP A 50 -4.92 -5.79 13.45
C ASP A 50 -3.71 -4.94 13.04
N VAL A 51 -3.27 -5.03 11.77
CA VAL A 51 -2.15 -4.25 11.23
C VAL A 51 -2.50 -2.76 11.17
N GLU A 52 -1.81 -1.93 11.95
CA GLU A 52 -1.99 -0.47 11.97
C GLU A 52 -0.92 0.27 11.16
N GLU A 53 0.30 -0.27 11.05
CA GLU A 53 1.36 0.25 10.15
C GLU A 53 2.15 -0.89 9.50
N PHE A 54 2.73 -0.63 8.32
CA PHE A 54 3.76 -1.44 7.69
C PHE A 54 4.87 -0.55 7.11
N GLY A 55 6.11 -1.02 7.20
CA GLY A 55 7.26 -0.28 6.69
C GLY A 55 8.57 -1.04 6.77
N PHE A 56 9.66 -0.30 6.53
CA PHE A 56 11.03 -0.76 6.66
C PHE A 56 11.77 0.08 7.72
N ALA A 57 12.69 -0.54 8.45
CA ALA A 57 13.56 0.12 9.42
C ALA A 57 15.01 -0.28 9.17
N PHE A 58 15.90 0.70 9.33
CA PHE A 58 17.34 0.50 9.35
C PHE A 58 17.85 1.14 10.64
N SER A 59 18.20 0.32 11.62
CA SER A 59 18.54 0.79 12.98
C SER A 59 19.70 0.01 13.57
N LYS A 60 20.39 0.56 14.56
CA LYS A 60 21.49 -0.15 15.22
C LYS A 60 21.01 -1.47 15.82
N ALA A 61 21.78 -2.54 15.58
CA ALA A 61 21.49 -3.87 16.10
C ALA A 61 21.34 -3.87 17.63
N MET A 62 20.25 -4.47 18.15
CA MET A 62 20.02 -4.54 19.59
C MET A 62 21.04 -5.46 20.30
N PHE A 63 21.53 -6.47 19.58
CA PHE A 63 22.52 -7.42 20.05
C PHE A 63 23.70 -7.44 19.06
N PRO A 64 24.74 -6.61 19.25
CA PRO A 64 25.89 -6.57 18.35
C PRO A 64 26.65 -7.91 18.36
N ASP A 65 27.09 -8.36 17.18
CA ASP A 65 27.76 -9.65 17.04
C ASP A 65 29.17 -9.62 17.67
N PRO A 66 29.58 -10.65 18.44
CA PRO A 66 30.88 -10.64 19.14
C PRO A 66 32.13 -10.57 18.25
N TRP A 67 32.02 -10.88 16.95
CA TRP A 67 33.13 -10.86 15.98
C TRP A 67 33.02 -9.70 14.99
N TYR A 68 31.79 -9.33 14.59
CA TYR A 68 31.54 -8.23 13.68
C TYR A 68 31.51 -6.87 14.40
N GLY A 69 31.14 -6.83 15.69
CA GLY A 69 30.97 -5.61 16.49
C GLY A 69 29.65 -4.89 16.19
N ASP A 70 29.62 -3.57 16.42
CA ASP A 70 28.46 -2.73 16.09
C ASP A 70 28.13 -2.78 14.58
N TYR A 71 26.84 -3.02 14.28
CA TYR A 71 26.27 -3.04 12.93
C TYR A 71 24.82 -2.49 12.92
N MET A 72 24.28 -2.28 11.72
CA MET A 72 22.90 -1.86 11.45
C MET A 72 22.05 -3.03 10.95
N GLU A 73 20.84 -3.18 11.47
CA GLU A 73 19.86 -4.19 11.07
C GLU A 73 18.81 -3.61 10.11
N SER A 74 18.63 -4.29 8.98
CA SER A 74 17.53 -4.09 8.03
C SER A 74 16.33 -4.96 8.43
N LEU A 75 15.20 -4.35 8.77
CA LEU A 75 14.00 -5.07 9.21
C LEU A 75 12.75 -4.52 8.52
N TRP A 76 11.95 -5.42 7.95
CA TRP A 76 10.56 -5.13 7.65
C TRP A 76 9.75 -5.20 8.95
N PHE A 77 8.85 -4.27 9.19
CA PHE A 77 8.03 -4.27 10.40
C PHE A 77 6.55 -4.12 10.10
N LEU A 78 5.74 -4.82 10.88
CA LEU A 78 4.31 -4.54 11.04
C LEU A 78 4.08 -4.02 12.46
N ARG A 79 3.34 -2.91 12.61
CA ARG A 79 2.74 -2.56 13.91
C ARG A 79 1.32 -3.10 13.95
N LEU A 80 0.99 -3.77 15.04
CA LEU A 80 -0.25 -4.48 15.27
C LEU A 80 -0.94 -3.93 16.53
N ARG A 81 -2.26 -3.81 16.51
CA ARG A 81 -3.06 -3.50 17.69
C ARG A 81 -3.38 -4.77 18.46
N CYS A 82 -3.06 -4.79 19.75
CA CYS A 82 -3.34 -5.86 20.68
C CYS A 82 -4.78 -5.75 21.26
N GLU A 83 -5.26 -6.81 21.92
CA GLU A 83 -6.62 -6.87 22.50
C GLU A 83 -6.86 -5.85 23.64
N ASP A 84 -5.79 -5.46 24.33
CA ASP A 84 -5.74 -4.40 25.34
C ASP A 84 -5.74 -2.98 24.75
N GLY A 85 -5.48 -2.85 23.44
CA GLY A 85 -5.38 -1.59 22.71
C GLY A 85 -3.96 -1.06 22.51
N ASP A 86 -2.93 -1.70 23.07
CA ASP A 86 -1.53 -1.32 22.85
C ASP A 86 -1.04 -1.70 21.42
N LEU A 87 0.11 -1.15 21.02
CA LEU A 87 0.74 -1.43 19.72
C LEU A 87 1.98 -2.32 19.87
N MET A 88 1.87 -3.59 19.44
CA MET A 88 3.00 -4.49 19.29
C MET A 88 3.68 -4.28 17.93
N ARG A 89 5.02 -4.35 17.90
CA ARG A 89 5.80 -4.42 16.65
C ARG A 89 6.22 -5.87 16.38
N VAL A 90 6.02 -6.34 15.16
CA VAL A 90 6.53 -7.63 14.67
C VAL A 90 7.51 -7.35 13.54
N ASP A 91 8.77 -7.69 13.80
CA ASP A 91 9.88 -7.56 12.86
C ASP A 91 10.16 -8.86 12.09
N LEU A 92 10.50 -8.69 10.81
CA LEU A 92 10.84 -9.71 9.82
C LEU A 92 12.19 -9.33 9.18
N GLU A 93 13.04 -10.31 8.87
CA GLU A 93 14.36 -10.07 8.26
C GLU A 93 14.24 -9.61 6.79
N GLU A 94 15.21 -8.81 6.31
CA GLU A 94 15.16 -8.18 4.97
C GLU A 94 14.88 -9.20 3.85
N ASP A 95 15.47 -10.40 3.92
CA ASP A 95 15.36 -11.44 2.90
C ASP A 95 13.99 -12.16 2.88
N GLN A 96 13.15 -11.97 3.91
CA GLN A 96 11.82 -12.58 4.01
C GLN A 96 10.77 -11.88 3.15
N LEU A 97 11.06 -10.67 2.62
CA LEU A 97 10.19 -9.89 1.74
C LEU A 97 10.99 -9.19 0.63
N ALA A 98 10.97 -9.75 -0.58
CA ALA A 98 11.52 -9.08 -1.76
C ALA A 98 10.59 -7.97 -2.25
N ILE A 99 11.03 -6.71 -2.19
CA ILE A 99 10.26 -5.53 -2.66
C ILE A 99 9.82 -5.61 -4.13
N SER A 100 10.57 -6.34 -4.96
CA SER A 100 10.26 -6.58 -6.38
C SER A 100 9.18 -7.64 -6.60
N GLN A 101 8.81 -8.40 -5.56
CA GLN A 101 7.85 -9.51 -5.60
C GLN A 101 6.99 -9.55 -4.33
N LEU A 102 6.48 -8.39 -3.89
CA LEU A 102 5.65 -8.30 -2.69
C LEU A 102 4.42 -9.23 -2.78
N PRO A 103 4.08 -9.97 -1.71
CA PRO A 103 2.99 -10.95 -1.74
C PRO A 103 1.65 -10.35 -2.18
N PRO A 104 0.92 -10.96 -3.13
CA PRO A 104 -0.36 -10.42 -3.60
C PRO A 104 -1.42 -10.23 -2.52
N ALA A 105 -1.37 -10.98 -1.42
CA ALA A 105 -2.23 -10.78 -0.26
C ALA A 105 -1.87 -9.49 0.50
N LEU A 106 -0.59 -9.26 0.80
CA LEU A 106 -0.11 -8.02 1.42
C LEU A 106 -0.54 -6.79 0.61
N LEU A 107 -0.44 -6.85 -0.73
CA LEU A 107 -0.89 -5.78 -1.62
C LEU A 107 -2.43 -5.59 -1.65
N ARG A 108 -3.22 -6.63 -1.36
CA ARG A 108 -4.69 -6.52 -1.22
C ARG A 108 -5.08 -5.86 0.10
N HIS A 109 -4.38 -6.19 1.18
CA HIS A 109 -4.75 -5.77 2.54
C HIS A 109 -4.10 -4.46 3.00
N LEU A 110 -3.07 -3.98 2.30
CA LEU A 110 -2.43 -2.68 2.52
C LEU A 110 -2.69 -1.71 1.34
N PRO A 111 -3.95 -1.27 1.12
CA PRO A 111 -4.30 -0.38 0.01
C PRO A 111 -3.62 0.98 0.18
N GLY A 112 -2.98 1.48 -0.88
CA GLY A 112 -2.22 2.73 -0.85
C GLY A 112 -0.79 2.60 -0.29
N LEU A 113 -0.23 1.39 -0.24
CA LEU A 113 1.18 1.15 0.12
C LEU A 113 2.15 1.95 -0.77
N ASP A 114 2.94 2.83 -0.16
CA ASP A 114 3.99 3.60 -0.84
C ASP A 114 5.26 2.76 -1.02
N VAL A 115 5.40 2.15 -2.19
CA VAL A 115 6.57 1.31 -2.51
C VAL A 115 7.84 2.15 -2.73
N ASP A 116 7.73 3.45 -3.01
CA ASP A 116 8.90 4.33 -3.19
C ASP A 116 9.51 4.74 -1.85
N VAL A 117 8.70 4.93 -0.80
CA VAL A 117 9.17 5.05 0.60
C VAL A 117 9.94 3.80 1.04
N LEU A 118 9.52 2.59 0.62
CA LEU A 118 10.27 1.36 0.90
C LEU A 118 11.58 1.26 0.08
N ARG A 119 11.59 1.75 -1.17
CA ARG A 119 12.81 1.81 -2.00
C ARG A 119 13.84 2.77 -1.40
N GLU A 120 13.40 3.88 -0.81
CA GLU A 120 14.29 4.82 -0.13
C GLU A 120 15.01 4.15 1.05
N GLY A 121 14.27 3.48 1.94
CA GLY A 121 14.86 2.75 3.07
C GLY A 121 15.86 1.67 2.65
N LEU A 122 15.52 0.86 1.64
CA LEU A 122 16.45 -0.13 1.08
C LEU A 122 17.67 0.52 0.40
N ALA A 123 17.52 1.69 -0.22
CA ALA A 123 18.65 2.43 -0.82
C ALA A 123 19.58 3.07 0.24
N VAL A 124 19.09 3.30 1.46
CA VAL A 124 19.91 3.69 2.61
C VAL A 124 20.61 2.46 3.20
N ALA A 125 19.89 1.35 3.44
CA ALA A 125 20.47 0.10 3.92
C ALA A 125 21.55 -0.47 2.97
N GLY A 126 21.33 -0.34 1.65
CA GLY A 126 22.28 -0.71 0.60
C GLY A 126 23.62 0.05 0.61
N ARG A 127 23.78 1.06 1.47
CA ARG A 127 25.09 1.70 1.76
C ARG A 127 25.96 0.88 2.71
N GLY A 128 25.41 -0.18 3.30
CA GLY A 128 26.12 -1.22 4.03
C GLY A 128 25.89 -1.18 5.54
N PRO A 129 26.16 -2.30 6.25
CA PRO A 129 25.77 -2.55 7.65
C PRO A 129 26.52 -1.69 8.70
N ARG A 130 27.23 -0.64 8.28
CA ARG A 130 27.93 0.35 9.12
C ARG A 130 27.59 1.79 8.76
N HIS A 131 26.55 2.03 7.96
CA HIS A 131 26.07 3.37 7.67
C HIS A 131 25.19 3.90 8.82
N PHE A 132 25.80 4.14 9.98
CA PHE A 132 25.10 4.58 11.20
C PHE A 132 24.35 5.92 11.01
N ASP A 133 24.89 6.82 10.19
CA ASP A 133 24.23 8.10 9.83
C ASP A 133 22.93 7.92 9.02
N GLY A 134 22.64 6.71 8.55
CA GLY A 134 21.42 6.35 7.83
C GLY A 134 20.31 5.78 8.70
N GLU A 135 20.41 5.83 10.04
CA GLU A 135 19.38 5.30 10.94
C GLU A 135 17.99 5.93 10.69
N GLY A 136 16.96 5.10 10.47
CA GLY A 136 15.64 5.57 10.05
C GLY A 136 14.53 4.52 10.05
N ILE A 137 13.30 5.02 9.90
CA ILE A 137 12.07 4.21 9.80
C ILE A 137 11.19 4.79 8.67
N TRP A 138 10.99 3.99 7.62
CA TRP A 138 10.22 4.32 6.42
C TRP A 138 8.83 3.67 6.51
N VAL A 139 7.85 4.43 7.01
CA VAL A 139 6.47 3.96 7.18
C VAL A 139 5.69 4.15 5.88
N ALA A 140 5.69 3.10 5.06
CA ALA A 140 5.08 3.10 3.73
C ALA A 140 3.57 2.89 3.72
N TRP A 141 2.99 2.35 4.80
CA TRP A 141 1.55 2.23 4.95
C TRP A 141 1.11 2.45 6.39
N ARG A 142 -0.05 3.10 6.53
CA ARG A 142 -0.78 3.25 7.78
C ARG A 142 -2.24 2.90 7.54
N ARG A 143 -2.88 2.27 8.52
CA ARG A 143 -4.34 2.14 8.53
C ARG A 143 -4.93 3.55 8.62
N THR A 144 -5.57 3.98 7.54
CA THR A 144 -6.46 5.12 7.61
C THR A 144 -7.68 4.70 8.41
N SER A 145 -7.65 4.96 9.72
CA SER A 145 -8.86 4.96 10.54
C SER A 145 -9.88 5.87 9.88
N ALA A 146 -11.14 5.42 9.82
CA ALA A 146 -12.15 6.04 8.97
C ALA A 146 -12.22 7.55 9.23
N GLN A 147 -11.97 8.31 8.16
CA GLN A 147 -11.73 9.75 8.18
C GLN A 147 -12.71 10.45 9.15
N PRO A 148 -12.25 11.24 10.14
CA PRO A 148 -13.17 12.07 10.90
C PRO A 148 -13.97 12.91 9.90
N PRO A 149 -15.31 13.03 10.06
CA PRO A 149 -16.14 13.71 9.09
C PRO A 149 -15.60 15.12 8.86
N GLN A 150 -15.62 15.59 7.61
CA GLN A 150 -15.11 16.92 7.25
C GLN A 150 -15.61 17.94 8.28
N SER A 151 -14.68 18.64 8.93
CA SER A 151 -15.03 19.67 9.91
C SER A 151 -16.08 20.57 9.28
N PRO A 152 -17.27 20.72 9.89
CA PRO A 152 -18.38 21.40 9.24
C PRO A 152 -17.91 22.80 8.85
N GLN A 153 -17.88 23.05 7.54
CA GLN A 153 -17.37 24.31 6.99
C GLN A 153 -18.09 25.45 7.72
N PRO A 154 -17.34 26.41 8.32
CA PRO A 154 -17.98 27.45 9.13
C PRO A 154 -19.05 28.14 8.29
N PRO A 155 -20.25 28.40 8.86
CA PRO A 155 -21.36 28.93 8.10
C PRO A 155 -20.91 30.18 7.35
N GLN A 156 -21.14 30.22 6.04
CA GLN A 156 -20.79 31.38 5.24
C GLN A 156 -21.39 32.62 5.91
N PRO A 157 -20.62 33.71 6.08
CA PRO A 157 -21.17 34.93 6.64
C PRO A 157 -22.40 35.33 5.82
N PRO A 158 -23.49 35.80 6.47
CA PRO A 158 -24.73 36.10 5.77
C PRO A 158 -24.43 37.05 4.61
N GLN A 159 -24.90 36.69 3.42
CA GLN A 159 -24.71 37.54 2.24
C GLN A 159 -25.24 38.95 2.57
N PRO A 160 -24.52 40.02 2.18
CA PRO A 160 -24.98 41.38 2.43
C PRO A 160 -26.38 41.53 1.81
N PRO A 161 -27.32 42.22 2.49
CA PRO A 161 -28.69 42.31 2.04
C PRO A 161 -28.73 42.84 0.61
N GLN A 162 -29.38 42.11 -0.30
CA GLN A 162 -29.56 42.59 -1.66
C GLN A 162 -30.30 43.93 -1.63
N PRO A 163 -29.90 44.90 -2.47
CA PRO A 163 -30.61 46.18 -2.53
C PRO A 163 -32.08 45.92 -2.83
N PRO A 164 -33.02 46.63 -2.17
CA PRO A 164 -34.44 46.33 -2.28
C PRO A 164 -34.87 46.37 -3.74
N HIS A 165 -35.54 45.31 -4.19
CA HIS A 165 -36.09 45.24 -5.54
C HIS A 165 -36.97 46.47 -5.79
N SER A 166 -36.73 47.15 -6.91
CA SER A 166 -37.61 48.23 -7.38
C SER A 166 -39.06 47.75 -7.37
N PRO A 167 -40.02 48.53 -6.84
CA PRO A 167 -41.39 48.08 -6.70
C PRO A 167 -41.97 47.67 -8.06
N GLN A 168 -42.56 46.48 -8.12
CA GLN A 168 -43.21 45.97 -9.32
C GLN A 168 -44.34 46.91 -9.74
N SER A 169 -44.32 47.36 -11.00
CA SER A 169 -45.48 48.03 -11.59
C SER A 169 -46.59 46.99 -11.82
N PRO A 170 -47.84 47.27 -11.41
CA PRO A 170 -48.94 46.31 -11.55
C PRO A 170 -49.50 46.24 -12.98
N ASP A 171 -50.23 45.17 -13.23
CA ASP A 171 -51.12 44.92 -14.36
C ASP A 171 -50.58 44.96 -15.81
N SER A 172 -50.43 43.76 -16.36
CA SER A 172 -50.95 43.45 -17.70
C SER A 172 -51.43 41.99 -17.72
N PRO A 173 -52.63 41.69 -18.25
CA PRO A 173 -53.29 40.40 -18.02
C PRO A 173 -52.69 39.24 -18.84
N GLN A 174 -52.68 38.06 -18.24
CA GLN A 174 -52.17 36.82 -18.83
C GLN A 174 -53.24 36.14 -19.71
N PRO A 175 -52.98 35.85 -21.00
CA PRO A 175 -53.84 34.99 -21.83
C PRO A 175 -53.66 33.49 -21.45
N PRO A 176 -54.65 32.63 -21.72
CA PRO A 176 -54.72 31.27 -21.17
C PRO A 176 -53.95 30.21 -21.98
N ASP A 177 -53.89 29.00 -21.43
CA ASP A 177 -53.29 27.79 -22.01
C ASP A 177 -53.70 27.51 -23.47
N SER A 178 -52.76 27.01 -24.28
CA SER A 178 -53.05 26.44 -25.60
C SER A 178 -52.01 25.38 -26.04
N VAL A 179 -52.37 24.13 -25.75
CA VAL A 179 -52.23 22.91 -26.58
C VAL A 179 -51.17 22.78 -27.69
N ASP A 180 -50.39 21.69 -27.58
CA ASP A 180 -50.09 20.67 -28.62
C ASP A 180 -49.25 21.03 -29.90
N SER A 181 -47.94 20.67 -29.84
CA SER A 181 -47.11 20.08 -30.93
C SER A 181 -46.91 20.86 -32.27
N PRO A 182 -46.15 20.36 -33.29
CA PRO A 182 -45.19 19.24 -33.37
C PRO A 182 -43.79 19.61 -33.93
N ASN A 183 -42.89 18.61 -34.04
CA ASN A 183 -41.70 18.57 -34.94
C ASN A 183 -42.11 18.00 -36.33
N PRO A 184 -41.30 17.92 -37.43
CA PRO A 184 -39.87 18.19 -37.69
C PRO A 184 -39.72 19.19 -38.90
N PRO A 185 -38.91 19.09 -40.01
CA PRO A 185 -37.76 18.24 -40.39
C PRO A 185 -36.55 18.85 -41.18
N THR A 186 -35.36 18.29 -40.91
CA THR A 186 -34.32 17.83 -41.87
C THR A 186 -33.82 18.67 -43.07
N ARG A 187 -32.56 19.15 -43.00
CA ARG A 187 -31.50 19.10 -44.05
C ARG A 187 -30.15 19.68 -43.54
N GLY A 188 -28.95 19.28 -43.99
CA GLY A 188 -28.64 18.17 -44.91
C GLY A 188 -27.34 18.25 -45.73
N TYR A 189 -26.18 18.57 -45.13
CA TYR A 189 -24.82 18.51 -45.74
C TYR A 189 -23.77 18.22 -44.64
N GLY A 190 -22.60 17.62 -44.85
CA GLY A 190 -22.00 16.95 -46.01
C GLY A 190 -20.56 16.50 -45.67
N THR A 191 -20.16 15.26 -46.01
CA THR A 191 -18.93 14.61 -45.45
C THR A 191 -17.63 14.97 -46.19
N ALA A 192 -16.53 15.14 -45.44
CA ALA A 192 -15.15 15.04 -45.93
C ALA A 192 -14.24 14.37 -44.86
N PRO A 193 -13.14 13.68 -45.21
CA PRO A 193 -12.55 12.66 -44.33
C PRO A 193 -11.23 13.04 -43.62
N GLN A 194 -10.93 12.28 -42.57
CA GLN A 194 -9.71 12.34 -41.76
C GLN A 194 -8.52 11.62 -42.43
N PRO A 195 -7.29 12.17 -42.39
CA PRO A 195 -6.07 11.45 -42.78
C PRO A 195 -5.43 10.68 -41.60
N ASP A 196 -4.96 9.47 -41.86
CA ASP A 196 -4.13 8.64 -40.97
C ASP A 196 -2.79 8.37 -41.66
N PRO A 197 -1.64 8.78 -41.06
CA PRO A 197 -0.32 8.58 -41.66
C PRO A 197 0.55 7.54 -40.90
N THR A 198 -0.02 6.40 -40.48
CA THR A 198 0.80 5.24 -40.06
C THR A 198 1.47 4.58 -41.27
N ARG A 199 2.66 5.04 -41.67
CA ARG A 199 3.44 4.40 -42.76
C ARG A 199 4.96 4.64 -42.68
N ASP A 200 5.69 3.59 -42.34
CA ASP A 200 7.15 3.51 -42.45
C ASP A 200 7.66 3.48 -43.91
N PRO A 201 8.89 3.98 -44.14
CA PRO A 201 9.77 3.60 -45.25
C PRO A 201 10.96 2.72 -44.78
N ASP A 202 11.29 1.69 -45.57
CA ASP A 202 12.44 0.79 -45.34
C ASP A 202 13.83 1.50 -45.36
N PRO A 203 14.87 0.91 -44.72
CA PRO A 203 16.21 1.48 -44.65
C PRO A 203 17.07 1.22 -45.90
N ALA A 204 18.17 1.99 -46.02
CA ALA A 204 19.25 1.83 -47.00
C ALA A 204 20.61 2.17 -46.36
#